data_AF-A0A161S2E8-F1
#
_entry.id   AF-A0A161S2E8-F1
#
_cell.length_a   1.000
_cell.length_b   1.000
_cell.length_c   1.000
_cell.angle_alpha   90.00
_cell.angle_beta   90.00
_cell.angle_gamma   90.00
#
_symmetry.space_group_name_H-M   'P 1'
#
loop_
_entity.id
_entity.type
_entity.pdbx_description
1 polymer ?
#
loop_
_entity_poly.entity_id
_entity_poly.type
_entity_poly.pdbx_seq_one_letter_code
_entity_poly.pdbx_strand_id
1 'polypeptide(L)'
;MLPDFVVLPKDEQIQIEENGMMQMDRDLFEAMNSSASKLKQIAEENKKPSFLDKLLANRYVRAALKTVLFIMAAVFCVLLVLYLLMGGMVFLMLDTIFKQLTSQEKRVQEELAVHLKTKYQEEFRIEKVEYNIPLDYYRAEVHSVAKPDYKIRVNASEKNKRFQFRDDYVQAFWNDELKETVYPKLQELLPKEKYRITKVSDYHFMNGEFPDENEIIFGTKYISFQEAIDRQLLYLDIRYEQLEDGTAVRDELKNIHEVVDLAKNFRINRIRIQMRSNKDRGELSCRINDANSITSMADLEKVCD
;
A
#
# COMPACT_ATOMS: atom_id res chain seq x y z
N MET A 1 17.13 33.10 62.81
CA MET A 1 17.90 34.36 62.88
C MET A 1 17.86 35.01 61.51
N LEU A 2 16.92 35.95 61.35
CA LEU A 2 17.06 37.06 60.42
C LEU A 2 17.87 38.15 61.15
N PRO A 3 18.68 38.96 60.45
CA PRO A 3 18.99 40.29 60.95
C PRO A 3 18.33 41.36 60.07
N ASP A 4 17.85 42.35 60.80
CA ASP A 4 17.05 43.48 60.40
C ASP A 4 17.69 44.38 59.34
N PHE A 5 16.82 44.92 58.50
CA PHE A 5 17.05 46.18 57.82
C PHE A 5 17.05 47.32 58.85
N VAL A 6 18.10 48.13 58.85
CA VAL A 6 18.03 49.53 59.28
C VAL A 6 18.58 50.40 58.15
N VAL A 7 17.74 51.35 57.74
CA VAL A 7 17.89 52.30 56.63
C VAL A 7 18.78 53.48 57.07
N LEU A 8 19.65 53.97 56.18
CA LEU A 8 20.10 55.37 56.14
C LEU A 8 20.16 55.87 54.67
N PRO A 9 19.98 57.18 54.43
CA PRO A 9 19.14 57.71 53.35
C PRO A 9 19.85 57.87 52.01
N LYS A 10 19.00 57.84 50.98
CA LYS A 10 19.29 57.66 49.55
C LYS A 10 19.71 58.96 48.82
N ASP A 11 19.81 60.08 49.53
CA ASP A 11 19.66 61.38 48.87
C ASP A 11 20.97 62.12 48.58
N GLU A 12 22.13 61.61 49.05
CA GLU A 12 23.40 62.35 48.90
C GLU A 12 24.40 61.73 47.93
N GLN A 13 24.26 60.46 47.52
CA GLN A 13 25.15 59.86 46.50
C GLN A 13 24.63 59.94 45.06
N ILE A 14 23.34 60.25 44.85
CA ILE A 14 22.75 60.25 43.49
C ILE A 14 23.06 61.55 42.72
N GLN A 15 23.32 62.68 43.40
CA GLN A 15 23.39 63.97 42.72
C GLN A 15 24.69 64.26 41.94
N ILE A 16 25.77 63.49 42.14
CA ILE A 16 27.06 63.80 41.50
C ILE A 16 27.30 62.95 40.23
N GLU A 17 26.76 61.73 40.13
CA GLU A 17 26.91 60.88 38.94
C GLU A 17 25.82 61.11 37.86
N GLU A 18 24.62 61.54 38.22
CA GLU A 18 23.49 61.67 37.28
C GLU A 18 23.63 62.88 36.34
N ASN A 19 24.25 63.97 36.80
CA ASN A 19 24.41 65.20 36.01
C ASN A 19 25.59 65.15 35.02
N GLY A 20 26.58 64.28 35.24
CA GLY A 20 27.74 64.13 34.34
C GLY A 20 27.44 63.25 33.11
N MET A 21 26.69 62.16 33.29
CA MET A 21 26.33 61.24 32.19
C MET A 21 25.20 61.78 31.29
N MET A 22 24.25 62.57 31.83
CA MET A 22 23.14 63.11 31.03
C MET A 22 23.53 64.19 30.01
N GLN A 23 24.64 64.90 30.21
CA GLN A 23 25.06 65.96 29.30
C GLN A 23 25.73 65.40 28.04
N MET A 24 26.60 64.39 28.20
CA MET A 24 27.39 63.83 27.10
C MET A 24 26.54 63.02 26.10
N ASP A 25 25.51 62.30 26.58
CA ASP A 25 24.57 61.58 25.71
C ASP A 25 23.63 62.52 24.95
N ARG A 26 23.28 63.68 25.54
CA ARG A 26 22.40 64.66 24.90
C ARG A 26 23.09 65.36 23.73
N ASP A 27 24.35 65.74 23.89
CA ASP A 27 25.12 66.38 22.83
C ASP A 27 25.40 65.42 21.66
N LEU A 28 25.64 64.14 21.95
CA LEU A 28 25.80 63.11 20.92
C LEU A 28 24.48 62.84 20.16
N PHE A 29 23.36 62.79 20.88
CA PHE A 29 22.04 62.60 20.28
C PHE A 29 21.60 63.80 19.42
N GLU A 30 21.89 65.03 19.85
CA GLU A 30 21.63 66.24 19.06
C GLU A 30 22.53 66.32 17.81
N ALA A 31 23.79 65.92 17.90
CA ALA A 31 24.70 65.84 16.74
C ALA A 31 24.25 64.79 15.72
N MET A 32 23.75 63.64 16.18
CA MET A 32 23.20 62.58 15.32
C MET A 32 21.90 63.02 14.62
N ASN A 33 20.99 63.69 15.33
CA ASN A 33 19.76 64.23 14.73
C ASN A 33 20.02 65.37 13.73
N SER A 34 21.03 66.21 13.99
CA SER A 34 21.47 67.26 13.07
C SER A 34 22.05 66.69 11.78
N SER A 35 22.79 65.57 11.88
CA SER A 35 23.34 64.89 10.70
C SER A 35 22.28 64.13 9.91
N ALA A 36 21.34 63.47 10.60
CA ALA A 36 20.21 62.78 9.97
C ALA A 36 19.26 63.75 9.25
N SER A 37 19.00 64.94 9.82
CA SER A 37 18.18 65.96 9.17
C SER A 37 18.86 66.55 7.93
N LYS A 38 20.18 66.80 7.99
CA LYS A 38 20.95 67.21 6.80
C LYS A 38 20.96 66.14 5.70
N LEU A 39 21.12 64.87 6.03
CA LEU A 39 21.07 63.78 5.04
C LEU A 39 19.68 63.64 4.42
N LYS A 40 18.60 63.82 5.20
CA LYS A 40 17.22 63.85 4.70
C LYS A 40 16.98 65.03 3.76
N GLN A 41 17.51 66.20 4.10
CA GLN A 41 17.41 67.42 3.30
C GLN A 41 18.17 67.29 1.98
N ILE A 42 19.37 66.68 1.98
CA ILE A 42 20.15 66.40 0.76
C ILE A 42 19.45 65.34 -0.12
N ALA A 43 18.75 64.37 0.48
CA ALA A 43 17.97 63.35 -0.24
C ALA A 43 16.66 63.91 -0.83
N GLU A 44 16.02 64.89 -0.18
CA GLU A 44 14.85 65.60 -0.71
C GLU A 44 15.21 66.64 -1.79
N GLU A 45 16.29 67.42 -1.62
CA GLU A 45 16.73 68.41 -2.62
C GLU A 45 17.21 67.76 -3.93
N ASN A 46 17.73 66.52 -3.88
CA ASN A 46 18.18 65.79 -5.07
C ASN A 46 17.15 64.79 -5.64
N LYS A 47 15.93 64.72 -5.09
CA LYS A 47 14.87 63.85 -5.62
C LYS A 47 14.31 64.43 -6.92
N LYS A 48 15.04 64.24 -8.03
CA LYS A 48 14.49 64.47 -9.37
C LYS A 48 13.26 63.56 -9.51
N PRO A 49 12.08 64.10 -9.88
CA PRO A 49 10.91 63.27 -10.10
C PRO A 49 11.25 62.24 -11.16
N SER A 50 11.03 60.97 -10.83
CA SER A 50 11.22 59.88 -11.78
C SER A 50 10.34 60.16 -13.00
N PHE A 51 10.75 59.68 -14.17
CA PHE A 51 9.94 59.77 -15.38
C PHE A 51 8.51 59.26 -15.15
N LEU A 52 8.35 58.27 -14.26
CA LEU A 52 7.06 57.74 -13.80
C LEU A 52 6.24 58.77 -13.01
N ASP A 53 6.87 59.59 -12.15
CA ASP A 53 6.18 60.61 -11.34
C ASP A 53 5.62 61.73 -12.21
N LYS A 54 6.37 62.12 -13.26
CA LYS A 54 5.91 63.11 -14.25
C LYS A 54 4.81 62.57 -15.16
N LEU A 55 4.88 61.30 -15.55
CA LEU A 55 3.82 60.64 -16.32
C LEU A 55 2.52 60.49 -15.51
N LEU A 56 2.61 60.12 -14.23
CA LEU A 56 1.47 59.94 -13.32
C LEU A 56 0.85 61.26 -12.80
N ALA A 57 1.54 62.38 -12.98
CA ALA A 57 1.03 63.72 -12.69
C ALA A 57 0.08 64.25 -13.78
N ASN A 58 0.14 63.71 -15.01
CA ASN A 58 -0.77 64.09 -16.08
C ASN A 58 -2.18 63.53 -15.80
N ARG A 59 -3.18 64.42 -15.71
CA ARG A 59 -4.58 64.09 -15.39
C ARG A 59 -5.17 63.06 -16.35
N TYR A 60 -4.80 63.11 -17.63
CA TYR A 60 -5.25 62.16 -18.65
C TYR A 60 -4.60 60.78 -18.50
N VAL A 61 -3.30 60.74 -18.15
CA VAL A 61 -2.58 59.47 -17.91
C VAL A 61 -3.10 58.80 -16.64
N ARG A 62 -3.39 59.55 -15.59
CA ARG A 62 -3.99 59.03 -14.35
C ARG A 62 -5.41 58.50 -14.58
N ALA A 63 -6.20 59.18 -15.39
CA ALA A 63 -7.53 58.71 -15.78
C ALA A 63 -7.44 57.43 -16.63
N ALA A 64 -6.57 57.41 -17.64
CA ALA A 64 -6.34 56.24 -18.48
C ALA A 64 -5.83 55.03 -17.68
N LEU A 65 -4.89 55.22 -16.75
CA LEU A 65 -4.38 54.16 -15.89
C LEU A 65 -5.46 53.58 -14.97
N LYS A 66 -6.31 54.45 -14.39
CA LYS A 66 -7.47 54.01 -13.59
C LYS A 66 -8.44 53.16 -14.43
N THR A 67 -8.73 53.58 -15.65
CA THR A 67 -9.59 52.83 -16.57
C THR A 67 -8.97 51.48 -16.94
N VAL A 68 -7.67 51.44 -17.25
CA VAL A 68 -6.97 50.19 -17.58
C VAL A 68 -6.95 49.24 -16.39
N LEU A 69 -6.66 49.72 -15.18
CA LEU A 69 -6.70 48.91 -13.97
C LEU A 69 -8.10 48.36 -13.69
N PHE A 70 -9.15 49.15 -13.93
CA PHE A 70 -10.53 48.71 -13.78
C PHE A 70 -10.88 47.61 -14.79
N ILE A 71 -10.46 47.75 -16.04
CA ILE A 71 -10.65 46.72 -17.08
C ILE A 71 -9.89 45.45 -16.70
N MET A 72 -8.63 45.56 -16.25
CA MET A 72 -7.83 44.41 -15.81
C MET A 72 -8.47 43.69 -14.62
N ALA A 73 -8.98 44.43 -13.64
CA ALA A 73 -9.71 43.87 -12.50
C ALA A 73 -11.01 43.17 -12.95
N ALA A 74 -11.76 43.78 -13.88
CA ALA A 74 -12.97 43.18 -14.43
C ALA A 74 -12.68 41.88 -15.19
N VAL A 75 -11.65 41.86 -16.04
CA VAL A 75 -11.21 40.65 -16.76
C VAL A 75 -10.76 39.58 -15.77
N PHE A 76 -9.99 39.95 -14.74
CA PHE A 76 -9.58 39.02 -13.69
C PHE A 76 -10.78 38.43 -12.93
N CYS A 77 -11.77 39.25 -12.58
CA CYS A 77 -13.01 38.77 -11.96
C CYS A 77 -13.77 37.81 -12.87
N VAL A 78 -13.86 38.08 -14.18
CA VAL A 78 -14.52 37.18 -15.13
C VAL A 78 -13.76 35.85 -15.23
N LEU A 79 -12.43 35.88 -15.31
CA LEU A 79 -11.61 34.67 -15.34
C LEU A 79 -11.74 33.85 -14.05
N LEU A 80 -11.79 34.52 -12.90
CA LEU A 80 -11.96 33.87 -11.60
C LEU A 80 -13.36 33.25 -11.47
N VAL A 81 -14.40 33.94 -11.94
CA VAL A 81 -15.76 33.39 -12.02
C VAL A 81 -15.81 32.19 -12.96
N LEU A 82 -15.20 32.26 -14.14
CA LEU A 82 -15.12 31.13 -15.07
C LEU A 82 -14.35 29.95 -14.46
N TYR A 83 -13.24 30.21 -13.76
CA TYR A 83 -12.48 29.18 -13.06
C TYR A 83 -13.29 28.52 -11.95
N LEU A 84 -14.05 29.29 -11.16
CA LEU A 84 -14.91 28.76 -10.10
C LEU A 84 -16.13 28.03 -10.65
N LEU A 85 -16.70 28.47 -11.78
CA LEU A 85 -17.81 27.77 -12.44
C LEU A 85 -17.34 26.44 -13.02
N MET A 86 -16.22 26.43 -13.74
CA MET A 86 -15.67 25.21 -14.34
C MET A 86 -15.09 24.27 -13.28
N GLY A 87 -14.31 24.81 -12.35
CA GLY A 87 -13.70 24.05 -11.25
C GLY A 87 -14.72 23.56 -10.22
N GLY A 88 -15.74 24.37 -9.92
CA GLY A 88 -16.84 24.00 -9.02
C GLY A 88 -17.69 22.87 -9.58
N MET A 89 -18.03 22.91 -10.87
CA MET A 89 -18.76 21.80 -11.52
C MET A 89 -17.94 20.51 -11.55
N VAL A 90 -16.65 20.58 -11.86
CA VAL A 90 -15.75 19.41 -11.82
C VAL A 90 -15.62 18.87 -10.39
N PHE A 91 -15.47 19.74 -9.39
CA PHE A 91 -15.38 19.36 -7.99
C PHE A 91 -16.68 18.69 -7.48
N LEU A 92 -17.84 19.23 -7.81
CA LEU A 92 -19.13 18.63 -7.46
C LEU A 92 -19.35 17.26 -8.13
N MET A 93 -18.94 17.11 -9.40
CA MET A 93 -18.99 15.83 -10.09
C MET A 93 -18.06 14.80 -9.42
N LEU A 94 -16.82 15.19 -9.10
CA LEU A 94 -15.88 14.32 -8.38
C LEU A 94 -16.39 13.95 -6.99
N ASP A 95 -16.90 14.89 -6.20
CA ASP A 95 -17.49 14.62 -4.88
C ASP A 95 -18.68 13.64 -4.97
N THR A 96 -19.52 13.78 -5.99
CA THR A 96 -20.63 12.85 -6.23
C THR A 96 -20.11 11.45 -6.58
N ILE A 97 -19.10 11.35 -7.45
CA ILE A 97 -18.47 10.08 -7.82
C ILE A 97 -17.82 9.43 -6.58
N PHE A 98 -17.05 10.19 -5.79
CA PHE A 98 -16.43 9.70 -4.57
C PHE A 98 -17.46 9.21 -3.56
N LYS A 99 -18.54 9.97 -3.31
CA LYS A 99 -19.63 9.56 -2.42
C LYS A 99 -20.31 8.28 -2.91
N GLN A 100 -20.53 8.14 -4.21
CA GLN A 100 -21.10 6.93 -4.80
C GLN A 100 -20.16 5.73 -4.63
N LEU A 101 -18.87 5.89 -4.93
CA LEU A 101 -17.85 4.85 -4.72
C LEU A 101 -17.82 4.42 -3.26
N THR A 102 -17.73 5.35 -2.32
CA THR A 102 -17.76 5.05 -0.88
C THR A 102 -19.06 4.37 -0.45
N SER A 103 -20.20 4.76 -1.03
CA SER A 103 -21.48 4.09 -0.77
C SER A 103 -21.48 2.65 -1.28
N GLN A 104 -20.89 2.39 -2.45
CA GLN A 104 -20.78 1.04 -2.99
C GLN A 104 -19.78 0.20 -2.21
N GLU A 105 -18.64 0.75 -1.81
CA GLU A 105 -17.66 0.08 -0.94
C GLU A 105 -18.30 -0.37 0.38
N LYS A 106 -19.13 0.47 1.00
CA LYS A 106 -19.92 0.09 2.19
C LYS A 106 -20.90 -1.05 1.91
N ARG A 107 -21.63 -0.99 0.80
CA ARG A 107 -22.55 -2.05 0.40
C ARG A 107 -21.81 -3.37 0.15
N VAL A 108 -20.66 -3.32 -0.52
CA VAL A 108 -19.78 -4.47 -0.74
C VAL A 108 -19.32 -5.03 0.60
N GLN A 109 -18.90 -4.19 1.54
CA GLN A 109 -18.47 -4.60 2.87
C GLN A 109 -19.59 -5.33 3.65
N GLU A 110 -20.82 -4.81 3.63
CA GLU A 110 -21.97 -5.44 4.29
C GLU A 110 -22.34 -6.78 3.66
N GLU A 111 -22.48 -6.83 2.33
CA GLU A 111 -22.80 -8.07 1.60
C GLU A 111 -21.67 -9.11 1.75
N LEU A 112 -20.41 -8.67 1.77
CA LEU A 112 -19.24 -9.53 1.98
C LEU A 112 -19.24 -10.17 3.37
N ALA A 113 -19.54 -9.40 4.42
CA ALA A 113 -19.61 -9.91 5.78
C ALA A 113 -20.66 -11.04 5.90
N VAL A 114 -21.82 -10.85 5.28
CA VAL A 114 -22.87 -11.88 5.22
C VAL A 114 -22.42 -13.09 4.42
N HIS A 115 -21.76 -12.88 3.27
CA HIS A 115 -21.26 -13.95 2.42
C HIS A 115 -20.27 -14.85 3.18
N LEU A 116 -19.23 -14.26 3.78
CA LEU A 116 -18.19 -15.02 4.49
C LEU A 116 -18.75 -15.74 5.72
N LYS A 117 -19.60 -15.07 6.50
CA LYS A 117 -20.27 -15.70 7.65
C LYS A 117 -21.14 -16.88 7.22
N THR A 118 -21.86 -16.76 6.11
CA THR A 118 -22.72 -17.84 5.60
C THR A 118 -21.89 -19.00 5.06
N LYS A 119 -20.83 -18.70 4.29
CA LYS A 119 -19.99 -19.71 3.63
C LYS A 119 -19.17 -20.52 4.65
N TYR A 120 -18.56 -19.84 5.61
CA TYR A 120 -17.60 -20.45 6.54
C TYR A 120 -18.15 -20.69 7.95
N GLN A 121 -19.32 -20.14 8.29
CA GLN A 121 -19.89 -20.20 9.65
C GLN A 121 -18.94 -19.61 10.72
N GLU A 122 -18.12 -18.65 10.32
CA GLU A 122 -17.12 -17.97 11.15
C GLU A 122 -17.31 -16.44 11.08
N GLU A 123 -16.73 -15.72 12.04
CA GLU A 123 -16.70 -14.26 12.02
C GLU A 123 -15.44 -13.74 11.35
N PHE A 124 -15.61 -12.68 10.54
CA PHE A 124 -14.54 -12.06 9.78
C PHE A 124 -14.49 -10.56 10.03
N ARG A 125 -13.27 -10.00 10.07
CA ARG A 125 -13.01 -8.57 10.10
C ARG A 125 -12.57 -8.11 8.72
N ILE A 126 -13.33 -7.20 8.14
CA ILE A 126 -12.99 -6.57 6.86
C ILE A 126 -12.19 -5.31 7.17
N GLU A 127 -10.92 -5.28 6.76
CA GLU A 127 -10.02 -4.15 7.01
C GLU A 127 -10.26 -3.01 6.03
N LYS A 128 -10.40 -3.39 4.75
CA LYS A 128 -10.51 -2.44 3.66
C LYS A 128 -11.25 -3.06 2.49
N VAL A 129 -12.05 -2.22 1.83
CA VAL A 129 -12.61 -2.48 0.51
C VAL A 129 -12.14 -1.36 -0.42
N GLU A 130 -11.61 -1.72 -1.57
CA GLU A 130 -11.13 -0.78 -2.58
C GLU A 130 -11.74 -1.14 -3.94
N TYR A 131 -12.20 -0.13 -4.67
CA TYR A 131 -12.59 -0.32 -6.06
C TYR A 131 -11.39 -0.22 -7.02
N ASN A 132 -11.15 -1.27 -7.79
CA ASN A 132 -10.13 -1.33 -8.84
C ASN A 132 -10.71 -0.81 -10.16
N ILE A 133 -10.53 0.49 -10.42
CA ILE A 133 -11.08 1.16 -11.61
C ILE A 133 -10.64 0.50 -12.93
N PRO A 134 -9.35 0.19 -13.17
CA PRO A 134 -8.92 -0.40 -14.44
C PRO A 134 -9.56 -1.77 -14.75
N LEU A 135 -9.92 -2.54 -13.73
CA LEU A 135 -10.36 -3.93 -13.90
C LEU A 135 -11.83 -4.17 -13.51
N ASP A 136 -12.55 -3.12 -13.11
CA ASP A 136 -13.98 -3.14 -12.80
C ASP A 136 -14.38 -4.20 -11.75
N TYR A 137 -13.67 -4.21 -10.62
CA TYR A 137 -14.01 -5.05 -9.46
C TYR A 137 -13.58 -4.40 -8.14
N TYR A 138 -14.20 -4.83 -7.05
CA TYR A 138 -13.79 -4.47 -5.69
C TYR A 138 -12.82 -5.52 -5.15
N ARG A 139 -11.77 -5.07 -4.47
CA ARG A 139 -10.88 -5.93 -3.69
C ARG A 139 -11.08 -5.63 -2.22
N ALA A 140 -11.24 -6.67 -1.41
CA ALA A 140 -11.30 -6.57 0.03
C ALA A 140 -10.15 -7.35 0.67
N GLU A 141 -9.59 -6.77 1.73
CA GLU A 141 -8.71 -7.46 2.66
C GLU A 141 -9.48 -7.82 3.92
N VAL A 142 -9.41 -9.09 4.29
CA VAL A 142 -10.25 -9.66 5.34
C VAL A 142 -9.43 -10.62 6.21
N HIS A 143 -9.79 -10.76 7.48
CA HIS A 143 -9.17 -11.73 8.38
C HIS A 143 -10.25 -12.51 9.14
N SER A 144 -10.04 -13.80 9.35
CA SER A 144 -10.87 -14.58 10.27
C SER A 144 -10.56 -14.14 11.70
N VAL A 145 -11.59 -13.97 12.53
CA VAL A 145 -11.42 -13.67 13.96
C VAL A 145 -10.73 -14.83 14.68
N ALA A 146 -10.96 -16.06 14.24
CA ALA A 146 -10.31 -17.24 14.79
C ALA A 146 -8.83 -17.34 14.37
N LYS A 147 -8.47 -16.74 13.23
CA LYS A 147 -7.15 -16.83 12.61
C LYS A 147 -6.67 -15.46 12.11
N PRO A 148 -6.33 -14.54 13.02
CA PRO A 148 -6.03 -13.15 12.69
C PRO A 148 -4.72 -12.95 11.92
N ASP A 149 -3.83 -13.95 11.92
CA ASP A 149 -2.56 -13.86 11.19
C ASP A 149 -2.73 -14.03 9.67
N TYR A 150 -3.94 -14.40 9.22
CA TYR A 150 -4.21 -14.72 7.81
C TYR A 150 -4.99 -13.62 7.12
N LYS A 151 -4.26 -12.92 6.24
CA LYS A 151 -4.81 -11.98 5.26
C LYS A 151 -5.49 -12.75 4.13
N ILE A 152 -6.80 -12.65 4.05
CA ILE A 152 -7.62 -13.20 2.97
C ILE A 152 -7.89 -12.10 1.97
N ARG A 153 -7.75 -12.40 0.68
CA ARG A 153 -8.13 -11.49 -0.39
C ARG A 153 -9.45 -11.94 -0.98
N VAL A 154 -10.39 -11.01 -1.06
CA VAL A 154 -11.68 -11.24 -1.70
C VAL A 154 -11.83 -10.30 -2.88
N ASN A 155 -12.09 -10.85 -4.05
CA ASN A 155 -12.52 -10.08 -5.20
C ASN A 155 -14.05 -10.11 -5.27
N ALA A 156 -14.67 -8.95 -5.44
CA ALA A 156 -16.10 -8.82 -5.63
C ALA A 156 -16.40 -8.11 -6.96
N SER A 157 -17.21 -8.75 -7.80
CA SER A 157 -17.69 -8.17 -9.06
C SER A 157 -19.20 -8.04 -9.03
N GLU A 158 -19.76 -6.93 -9.51
CA GLU A 158 -21.22 -6.79 -9.59
C GLU A 158 -21.75 -7.39 -10.90
N LYS A 159 -22.71 -8.31 -10.80
CA LYS A 159 -23.44 -8.85 -11.95
C LYS A 159 -24.92 -8.85 -11.65
N ASN A 160 -25.72 -8.25 -12.54
CA ASN A 160 -27.19 -8.15 -12.36
C ASN A 160 -27.60 -7.55 -10.99
N LYS A 161 -26.91 -6.49 -10.54
CA LYS A 161 -27.12 -5.82 -9.24
C LYS A 161 -26.84 -6.69 -8.00
N ARG A 162 -26.10 -7.80 -8.15
CA ARG A 162 -25.65 -8.65 -7.03
C ARG A 162 -24.14 -8.79 -7.08
N PHE A 163 -23.49 -8.76 -5.93
CA PHE A 163 -22.06 -9.03 -5.87
C PHE A 163 -21.78 -10.53 -5.94
N GLN A 164 -20.82 -10.89 -6.76
CA GLN A 164 -20.20 -12.22 -6.80
C GLN A 164 -18.87 -12.12 -6.09
N PHE A 165 -18.74 -12.82 -4.97
CA PHE A 165 -17.53 -12.86 -4.17
C PHE A 165 -16.69 -14.07 -4.52
N ARG A 166 -15.38 -13.87 -4.61
CA ARG A 166 -14.38 -14.90 -4.82
C ARG A 166 -13.21 -14.65 -3.90
N ASP A 167 -12.95 -15.59 -3.01
CA ASP A 167 -11.97 -15.47 -1.95
C ASP A 167 -10.94 -16.61 -2.00
N ASP A 168 -9.74 -16.35 -1.47
CA ASP A 168 -8.65 -17.33 -1.40
C ASP A 168 -8.56 -18.06 -0.04
N TYR A 169 -9.58 -17.96 0.83
CA TYR A 169 -9.52 -18.52 2.19
C TYR A 169 -9.33 -20.03 2.20
N VAL A 170 -10.08 -20.75 1.36
CA VAL A 170 -9.99 -22.22 1.26
C VAL A 170 -8.57 -22.64 0.90
N GLN A 171 -7.98 -22.00 -0.12
CA GLN A 171 -6.64 -22.31 -0.56
C GLN A 171 -5.59 -21.97 0.51
N ALA A 172 -5.70 -20.82 1.17
CA ALA A 172 -4.80 -20.44 2.25
C ALA A 172 -4.80 -21.50 3.35
N PHE A 173 -6.00 -21.93 3.78
CA PHE A 173 -6.14 -22.94 4.82
C PHE A 173 -5.62 -24.32 4.39
N TRP A 174 -5.91 -24.77 3.17
CA TRP A 174 -5.39 -26.05 2.68
C TRP A 174 -3.87 -26.05 2.54
N ASN A 175 -3.26 -24.92 2.18
CA ASN A 175 -1.81 -24.81 2.11
C ASN A 175 -1.14 -24.95 3.48
N ASP A 176 -1.77 -24.43 4.53
CA ASP A 176 -1.29 -24.63 5.90
C ASP A 176 -1.42 -26.09 6.32
N GLU A 177 -2.57 -26.70 6.10
CA GLU A 177 -2.79 -28.13 6.39
C GLU A 177 -1.78 -29.01 5.63
N LEU A 178 -1.53 -28.73 4.35
CA LEU A 178 -0.46 -29.39 3.59
C LEU A 178 0.92 -29.18 4.22
N LYS A 179 1.21 -27.97 4.69
CA LYS A 179 2.49 -27.66 5.33
C LYS A 179 2.63 -28.33 6.68
N GLU A 180 1.56 -28.56 7.43
CA GLU A 180 1.61 -29.25 8.72
C GLU A 180 1.67 -30.77 8.54
N THR A 181 1.01 -31.30 7.49
CA THR A 181 0.88 -32.75 7.27
C THR A 181 1.97 -33.33 6.36
N VAL A 182 2.18 -32.74 5.19
CA VAL A 182 3.07 -33.26 4.15
C VAL A 182 4.51 -32.79 4.33
N TYR A 183 4.73 -31.51 4.68
CA TYR A 183 6.08 -30.94 4.76
C TYR A 183 7.03 -31.69 5.71
N PRO A 184 6.63 -32.11 6.93
CA PRO A 184 7.55 -32.83 7.83
C PRO A 184 8.02 -34.16 7.21
N LYS A 185 7.12 -34.89 6.54
CA LYS A 185 7.45 -36.14 5.86
C LYS A 185 8.28 -35.95 4.61
N LEU A 186 7.98 -34.89 3.85
CA LEU A 186 8.80 -34.49 2.72
C LEU A 186 10.21 -34.11 3.18
N GLN A 187 10.34 -33.47 4.34
CA GLN A 187 11.62 -33.06 4.93
C GLN A 187 12.44 -34.25 5.46
N GLU A 188 11.79 -35.33 5.91
CA GLU A 188 12.43 -36.61 6.23
C GLU A 188 13.03 -37.28 4.97
N LEU A 189 12.32 -37.22 3.84
CA LEU A 189 12.79 -37.76 2.55
C LEU A 189 13.86 -36.89 1.88
N LEU A 190 13.70 -35.57 1.97
CA LEU A 190 14.56 -34.56 1.35
C LEU A 190 15.31 -33.78 2.42
N PRO A 191 16.39 -34.33 3.01
CA PRO A 191 17.09 -33.73 4.16
C PRO A 191 17.64 -32.33 3.84
N LYS A 192 17.55 -31.40 4.82
CA LYS A 192 17.91 -29.97 4.65
C LYS A 192 19.36 -29.76 4.25
N GLU A 193 20.22 -30.69 4.62
CA GLU A 193 21.64 -30.70 4.30
C GLU A 193 21.87 -30.82 2.79
N LYS A 194 20.97 -31.53 2.09
CA LYS A 194 21.08 -31.83 0.65
C LYS A 194 20.06 -31.09 -0.20
N TYR A 195 18.91 -30.74 0.36
CA TYR A 195 17.79 -30.18 -0.38
C TYR A 195 17.17 -29.00 0.35
N ARG A 196 16.72 -28.01 -0.43
CA ARG A 196 15.92 -26.89 0.05
C ARG A 196 14.53 -26.96 -0.55
N ILE A 197 13.55 -27.36 0.24
CA ILE A 197 12.14 -27.28 -0.15
C ILE A 197 11.74 -25.80 -0.18
N THR A 198 11.35 -25.32 -1.35
CA THR A 198 10.95 -23.93 -1.58
C THR A 198 9.45 -23.75 -1.63
N LYS A 199 8.70 -24.81 -1.96
CA LYS A 199 7.24 -24.74 -2.04
C LYS A 199 6.60 -26.10 -1.73
N VAL A 200 5.53 -26.06 -0.93
CA VAL A 200 4.53 -27.12 -0.79
C VAL A 200 3.19 -26.40 -0.73
N SER A 201 2.36 -26.55 -1.75
CA SER A 201 1.05 -25.92 -1.79
C SER A 201 0.09 -26.69 -2.68
N ASP A 202 -1.19 -26.34 -2.60
CA ASP A 202 -2.14 -26.66 -3.65
C ASP A 202 -1.91 -25.73 -4.87
N TYR A 203 -2.01 -26.29 -6.08
CA TYR A 203 -1.76 -25.59 -7.35
C TYR A 203 -3.01 -24.89 -7.90
N HIS A 204 -4.19 -25.04 -7.29
CA HIS A 204 -5.38 -24.39 -7.84
C HIS A 204 -5.20 -22.88 -7.80
N PHE A 205 -5.73 -22.22 -8.82
CA PHE A 205 -5.87 -20.78 -8.82
C PHE A 205 -7.31 -20.52 -9.17
N MET A 206 -7.95 -19.53 -8.54
CA MET A 206 -9.38 -19.24 -8.77
C MET A 206 -9.76 -19.12 -10.26
N ASN A 207 -8.84 -18.62 -11.09
CA ASN A 207 -9.01 -18.46 -12.54
C ASN A 207 -8.08 -19.40 -13.34
N GLY A 208 -7.64 -20.50 -12.73
CA GLY A 208 -6.65 -21.42 -13.27
C GLY A 208 -7.22 -22.47 -14.20
N GLU A 209 -6.41 -23.49 -14.46
CA GLU A 209 -6.59 -24.55 -15.47
C GLU A 209 -7.78 -25.50 -15.20
N PHE A 210 -8.36 -25.48 -13.99
CA PHE A 210 -9.40 -26.42 -13.54
C PHE A 210 -10.73 -25.69 -13.26
N PRO A 211 -11.43 -25.12 -14.26
CA PRO A 211 -12.59 -24.27 -14.04
C PRO A 211 -13.73 -24.97 -13.27
N ASP A 212 -14.07 -26.21 -13.64
CA ASP A 212 -15.16 -26.95 -12.99
C ASP A 212 -14.86 -27.27 -11.51
N GLU A 213 -13.62 -27.63 -11.21
CA GLU A 213 -13.18 -27.89 -9.84
C GLU A 213 -13.04 -26.60 -9.04
N ASN A 214 -12.60 -25.52 -9.68
CA ASN A 214 -12.53 -24.20 -9.07
C ASN A 214 -13.93 -23.70 -8.66
N GLU A 215 -14.97 -23.98 -9.45
CA GLU A 215 -16.36 -23.68 -9.05
C GLU A 215 -16.80 -24.46 -7.82
N ILE A 216 -16.26 -25.67 -7.61
CA ILE A 216 -16.51 -26.49 -6.42
C ILE A 216 -15.72 -25.94 -5.23
N ILE A 217 -14.40 -25.73 -5.38
CA ILE A 217 -13.46 -25.33 -4.32
C ILE A 217 -13.72 -23.90 -3.84
N PHE A 218 -13.82 -22.96 -4.78
CA PHE A 218 -13.98 -21.53 -4.50
C PHE A 218 -15.45 -21.08 -4.54
N GLY A 219 -16.37 -22.02 -4.68
CA GLY A 219 -17.81 -21.77 -4.79
C GLY A 219 -18.44 -21.21 -3.51
N THR A 220 -19.77 -21.32 -3.44
CA THR A 220 -20.55 -20.73 -2.33
C THR A 220 -20.53 -21.56 -1.05
N LYS A 221 -20.09 -22.81 -1.12
CA LYS A 221 -20.01 -23.73 0.02
C LYS A 221 -18.55 -23.96 0.39
N TYR A 222 -18.26 -23.95 1.68
CA TYR A 222 -16.95 -24.34 2.19
C TYR A 222 -16.73 -25.84 2.01
N ILE A 223 -15.51 -26.22 1.64
CA ILE A 223 -15.03 -27.61 1.54
C ILE A 223 -13.81 -27.74 2.44
N SER A 224 -13.86 -28.71 3.35
CA SER A 224 -12.74 -28.98 4.26
C SER A 224 -11.56 -29.63 3.53
N PHE A 225 -10.36 -29.53 4.11
CA PHE A 225 -9.16 -30.17 3.56
C PHE A 225 -9.33 -31.69 3.38
N GLN A 226 -9.94 -32.36 4.36
CA GLN A 226 -10.20 -33.81 4.29
C GLN A 226 -11.20 -34.15 3.18
N GLU A 227 -12.27 -33.36 3.03
CA GLU A 227 -13.22 -33.55 1.93
C GLU A 227 -12.55 -33.37 0.57
N ALA A 228 -11.62 -32.41 0.46
CA ALA A 228 -10.84 -32.20 -0.76
C ALA A 228 -10.01 -33.44 -1.14
N ILE A 229 -9.36 -34.08 -0.16
CA ILE A 229 -8.65 -35.35 -0.35
C ILE A 229 -9.63 -36.44 -0.79
N ASP A 230 -10.74 -36.62 -0.08
CA ASP A 230 -11.70 -37.69 -0.36
C ASP A 230 -12.35 -37.55 -1.75
N ARG A 231 -12.53 -36.32 -2.21
CA ARG A 231 -13.06 -35.99 -3.54
C ARG A 231 -11.99 -35.84 -4.62
N GLN A 232 -10.71 -36.06 -4.29
CA GLN A 232 -9.57 -35.95 -5.22
C GLN A 232 -9.43 -34.55 -5.86
N LEU A 233 -9.80 -33.51 -5.11
CA LEU A 233 -9.76 -32.12 -5.55
C LEU A 233 -8.42 -31.43 -5.29
N LEU A 234 -7.52 -32.02 -4.51
CA LEU A 234 -6.18 -31.42 -4.31
C LEU A 234 -5.28 -31.62 -5.52
N TYR A 235 -4.45 -30.62 -5.78
CA TYR A 235 -3.35 -30.68 -6.73
C TYR A 235 -2.08 -30.23 -6.02
N LEU A 236 -1.23 -31.17 -5.61
CA LEU A 236 -0.03 -30.89 -4.82
C LEU A 236 1.11 -30.36 -5.71
N ASP A 237 1.55 -29.13 -5.48
CA ASP A 237 2.74 -28.51 -6.08
C ASP A 237 3.89 -28.53 -5.08
N ILE A 238 4.90 -29.34 -5.36
CA ILE A 238 6.14 -29.44 -4.58
C ILE A 238 7.28 -28.88 -5.41
N ARG A 239 8.05 -27.97 -4.80
CA ARG A 239 9.28 -27.44 -5.40
C ARG A 239 10.42 -27.53 -4.43
N TYR A 240 11.55 -28.02 -4.90
CA TYR A 240 12.77 -28.09 -4.10
C TYR A 240 14.02 -27.91 -4.96
N GLU A 241 15.09 -27.53 -4.30
CA GLU A 241 16.40 -27.33 -4.92
C GLU A 241 17.41 -28.29 -4.32
N GLN A 242 18.32 -28.81 -5.12
CA GLN A 242 19.46 -29.59 -4.64
C GLN A 242 20.64 -28.66 -4.31
N LEU A 243 21.24 -28.85 -3.13
CA LEU A 243 22.31 -28.00 -2.58
C LEU A 243 23.72 -28.59 -2.75
N GLU A 244 23.87 -29.93 -2.67
CA GLU A 244 25.18 -30.61 -2.80
C GLU A 244 25.56 -30.95 -4.24
N ASP A 245 26.87 -31.05 -4.47
CA ASP A 245 27.50 -31.34 -5.75
C ASP A 245 27.41 -32.85 -6.11
N GLY A 246 26.29 -33.27 -6.73
CA GLY A 246 26.24 -34.39 -7.69
C GLY A 246 25.34 -35.60 -7.39
N THR A 247 24.62 -36.07 -8.42
CA THR A 247 24.43 -37.46 -8.90
C THR A 247 23.75 -37.45 -10.28
N ALA A 248 23.69 -38.58 -11.00
CA ALA A 248 23.03 -38.68 -12.31
C ALA A 248 21.50 -38.51 -12.20
N VAL A 249 20.83 -38.07 -13.27
CA VAL A 249 19.36 -37.93 -13.42
C VAL A 249 18.55 -39.10 -12.82
N ARG A 250 19.13 -40.31 -12.84
CA ARG A 250 18.52 -41.52 -12.30
C ARG A 250 18.28 -41.49 -10.78
N ASP A 251 19.17 -40.86 -10.03
CA ASP A 251 19.02 -40.71 -8.57
C ASP A 251 17.99 -39.62 -8.23
N GLU A 252 17.82 -38.62 -9.12
CA GLU A 252 16.82 -37.57 -9.00
C GLU A 252 15.40 -38.11 -9.23
N LEU A 253 15.20 -38.88 -10.29
CA LEU A 253 13.93 -39.54 -10.57
C LEU A 253 13.55 -40.52 -9.44
N LYS A 254 14.54 -41.15 -8.77
CA LYS A 254 14.27 -42.01 -7.62
C LYS A 254 13.68 -41.22 -6.45
N ASN A 255 14.26 -40.07 -6.13
CA ASN A 255 13.71 -39.19 -5.09
C ASN A 255 12.29 -38.72 -5.46
N ILE A 256 12.05 -38.40 -6.73
CA ILE A 256 10.72 -38.03 -7.21
C ILE A 256 9.73 -39.19 -7.04
N HIS A 257 10.14 -40.42 -7.33
CA HIS A 257 9.30 -41.60 -7.07
C HIS A 257 8.92 -41.72 -5.60
N GLU A 258 9.87 -41.52 -4.68
CA GLU A 258 9.60 -41.55 -3.24
C GLU A 258 8.64 -40.43 -2.81
N VAL A 259 8.75 -39.23 -3.41
CA VAL A 259 7.80 -38.12 -3.19
C VAL A 259 6.40 -38.47 -3.72
N VAL A 260 6.30 -39.14 -4.87
CA VAL A 260 5.02 -39.61 -5.42
C VAL A 260 4.39 -40.65 -4.50
N ASP A 261 5.18 -41.59 -3.99
CA ASP A 261 4.70 -42.60 -3.03
C ASP A 261 4.25 -41.96 -1.71
N LEU A 262 4.95 -40.93 -1.23
CA LEU A 262 4.49 -40.13 -0.10
C LEU A 262 3.12 -39.50 -0.35
N ALA A 263 2.92 -38.88 -1.51
CA ALA A 263 1.64 -38.26 -1.86
C ALA A 263 0.50 -39.29 -1.97
N LYS A 264 0.77 -40.49 -2.51
CA LYS A 264 -0.19 -41.62 -2.51
C LYS A 264 -0.60 -42.01 -1.09
N ASN A 265 0.33 -42.02 -0.14
CA ASN A 265 0.01 -42.33 1.27
C ASN A 265 -0.96 -41.31 1.88
N PHE A 266 -0.90 -40.05 1.42
CA PHE A 266 -1.86 -39.00 1.77
C PHE A 266 -3.13 -39.02 0.90
N ARG A 267 -3.28 -40.01 0.00
CA ARG A 267 -4.39 -40.13 -0.96
C ARG A 267 -4.52 -38.93 -1.90
N ILE A 268 -3.39 -38.30 -2.23
CA ILE A 268 -3.32 -37.19 -3.18
C ILE A 268 -2.86 -37.73 -4.53
N ASN A 269 -3.74 -37.68 -5.53
CA ASN A 269 -3.46 -38.26 -6.85
C ASN A 269 -2.83 -37.30 -7.86
N ARG A 270 -3.04 -35.99 -7.73
CA ARG A 270 -2.53 -35.01 -8.70
C ARG A 270 -1.38 -34.24 -8.11
N ILE A 271 -0.24 -34.27 -8.81
CA ILE A 271 1.03 -33.78 -8.28
C ILE A 271 1.80 -33.09 -9.40
N ARG A 272 2.40 -31.95 -9.07
CA ARG A 272 3.49 -31.34 -9.83
C ARG A 272 4.71 -31.31 -8.94
N ILE A 273 5.82 -31.80 -9.47
CA ILE A 273 7.10 -31.80 -8.76
C ILE A 273 8.08 -31.06 -9.63
N GLN A 274 8.70 -30.00 -9.10
CA GLN A 274 9.79 -29.30 -9.76
C GLN A 274 11.04 -29.39 -8.89
N MET A 275 12.08 -29.99 -9.44
CA MET A 275 13.39 -30.04 -8.83
C MET A 275 14.35 -29.20 -9.65
N ARG A 276 15.08 -28.32 -8.99
CA ARG A 276 16.17 -27.56 -9.62
C ARG A 276 17.51 -27.97 -9.05
N SER A 277 18.45 -28.29 -9.94
CA SER A 277 19.84 -28.49 -9.55
C SER A 277 20.56 -27.14 -9.55
N ASN A 278 21.25 -26.83 -8.45
CA ASN A 278 21.99 -25.57 -8.32
C ASN A 278 23.30 -25.57 -9.13
N LYS A 279 23.79 -26.76 -9.52
CA LYS A 279 25.08 -26.95 -10.20
C LYS A 279 25.01 -26.66 -11.70
N ASP A 280 24.15 -27.38 -12.41
CA ASP A 280 23.99 -27.31 -13.87
C ASP A 280 22.82 -26.42 -14.28
N ARG A 281 22.07 -25.88 -13.31
CA ARG A 281 20.82 -25.15 -13.50
C ARG A 281 19.76 -25.96 -14.25
N GLY A 282 19.91 -27.29 -14.27
CA GLY A 282 18.91 -28.21 -14.79
C GLY A 282 17.64 -28.12 -13.96
N GLU A 283 16.51 -28.23 -14.63
CA GLU A 283 15.19 -28.33 -14.01
C GLU A 283 14.58 -29.63 -14.48
N LEU A 284 14.17 -30.46 -13.53
CA LEU A 284 13.36 -31.65 -13.78
C LEU A 284 11.94 -31.33 -13.30
N SER A 285 10.98 -31.40 -14.21
CA SER A 285 9.60 -31.03 -13.95
C SER A 285 8.67 -32.17 -14.30
N CYS A 286 8.05 -32.77 -13.29
CA CYS A 286 7.10 -33.87 -13.46
C CYS A 286 5.68 -33.39 -13.25
N ARG A 287 4.79 -33.71 -14.20
CA ARG A 287 3.35 -33.43 -14.10
C ARG A 287 2.55 -34.72 -14.09
N ILE A 288 1.99 -35.06 -12.94
CA ILE A 288 1.32 -36.33 -12.69
C ILE A 288 -0.15 -36.06 -12.41
N ASN A 289 -1.02 -36.49 -13.33
CA ASN A 289 -2.48 -36.34 -13.19
C ASN A 289 -3.13 -37.52 -12.45
N ASP A 290 -2.44 -38.66 -12.36
CA ASP A 290 -2.87 -39.81 -11.56
C ASP A 290 -1.65 -40.50 -10.96
N ALA A 291 -1.40 -40.28 -9.68
CA ALA A 291 -0.28 -40.87 -8.95
C ALA A 291 -0.34 -42.41 -8.99
N ASN A 292 -1.53 -43.02 -9.02
CA ASN A 292 -1.65 -44.49 -9.04
C ASN A 292 -1.19 -45.09 -10.37
N SER A 293 -1.16 -44.30 -11.45
CA SER A 293 -0.59 -44.73 -12.74
C SER A 293 0.94 -44.84 -12.71
N ILE A 294 1.59 -44.21 -11.73
CA ILE A 294 3.05 -44.25 -11.56
C ILE A 294 3.41 -45.46 -10.70
N THR A 295 3.80 -46.56 -11.34
CA THR A 295 4.18 -47.82 -10.65
C THR A 295 5.66 -48.15 -10.77
N SER A 296 6.37 -47.43 -11.64
CA SER A 296 7.76 -47.67 -11.92
C SER A 296 8.48 -46.39 -12.34
N MET A 297 9.81 -46.44 -12.29
CA MET A 297 10.69 -45.38 -12.80
C MET A 297 10.45 -45.06 -14.28
N ALA A 298 10.13 -46.08 -15.09
CA ALA A 298 9.87 -45.89 -16.51
C ALA A 298 8.56 -45.14 -16.77
N ASP A 299 7.64 -45.11 -15.82
CA ASP A 299 6.41 -44.31 -15.92
C ASP A 299 6.68 -42.84 -15.58
N LEU A 300 7.58 -42.57 -14.61
CA LEU A 300 8.06 -41.22 -14.32
C LEU A 300 8.79 -40.60 -15.51
N GLU A 301 9.67 -41.34 -16.17
CA GLU A 301 10.40 -40.86 -17.35
C GLU A 301 9.48 -40.39 -18.49
N LYS A 302 8.22 -40.83 -18.54
CA LYS A 302 7.23 -40.40 -19.55
C LYS A 302 6.53 -39.09 -19.21
N VAL A 303 6.55 -38.68 -17.95
CA VAL A 303 5.78 -37.55 -17.42
C VAL A 303 6.66 -36.45 -16.81
N CYS A 304 7.97 -36.65 -16.85
CA CYS A 304 8.98 -35.71 -16.40
C CYS A 304 9.75 -35.15 -17.60
N ASP A 305 9.83 -33.83 -17.67
CA ASP A 305 10.63 -33.06 -18.64
C ASP A 305 11.90 -32.52 -17.98
#